data_AF-A0A3N5ZSG1-F1
#
_entry.id   AF-A0A3N5ZSG1-F1
#
_cell.length_a   1.000
_cell.length_b   1.000
_cell.length_c   1.000
_cell.angle_alpha   90.00
_cell.angle_beta   90.00
_cell.angle_gamma   90.00
#
_symmetry.space_group_name_H-M   'P 1'
#
loop_
_entity.id
_entity.type
_entity.pdbx_description
1 polymer ?
#
loop_
_entity_poly.entity_id
_entity_poly.type
_entity_poly.pdbx_seq_one_letter_code
_entity_poly.pdbx_strand_id
1 'polypeptide(L)'
;MLILGLQGSPRKKGNTQFLLSTFLQAAEEKGAVTRTIQVAERNVLPCKEYVVCERKGTCPIDDDMASEIYGLLRQAEVVVLATPIFFYNMTSQLKALVDRCQTFWARKYRLKLADPLKATRRGFLLSVAATRGKTLFDGLQLTTKYFF
;
A
#
# COMPACT_ATOMS: atom_id res chain seq x y z
N MET A 1 1.96 17.60 5.18
CA MET A 1 1.36 16.30 4.83
C MET A 1 2.43 15.30 4.46
N LEU A 2 2.26 14.05 4.86
CA LEU A 2 3.10 12.92 4.45
C LEU A 2 2.42 12.17 3.29
N ILE A 3 3.17 11.97 2.20
CA ILE A 3 2.80 11.09 1.09
C ILE A 3 3.68 9.86 1.11
N LEU A 4 3.07 8.68 1.24
CA LEU A 4 3.75 7.40 1.25
C LEU A 4 3.57 6.69 -0.09
N GLY A 5 4.67 6.52 -0.82
CA GLY A 5 4.74 5.65 -1.99
C GLY A 5 5.04 4.21 -1.61
N LEU A 6 4.21 3.28 -2.06
CA LEU A 6 4.46 1.85 -1.99
C LEU A 6 4.83 1.34 -3.38
N GLN A 7 6.12 1.16 -3.62
CA GLN A 7 6.63 0.60 -4.86
C GLN A 7 6.54 -0.93 -4.76
N GLY A 8 5.73 -1.56 -5.60
CA GLY A 8 5.51 -3.01 -5.63
C GLY A 8 6.27 -3.79 -6.70
N SER A 9 6.99 -3.14 -7.62
CA SER A 9 7.71 -3.84 -8.70
C SER A 9 9.04 -4.41 -8.18
N PRO A 10 9.30 -5.73 -8.35
CA PRO A 10 10.62 -6.30 -8.09
C PRO A 10 11.67 -5.87 -9.11
N ARG A 11 11.26 -5.30 -10.26
CA ARG A 11 12.19 -4.77 -11.26
C ARG A 11 12.73 -3.42 -10.80
N LYS A 12 14.06 -3.34 -10.66
CA LYS A 12 14.80 -2.08 -10.46
C LYS A 12 14.70 -1.21 -11.71
N LYS A 13 14.54 0.10 -11.52
CA LYS A 13 14.39 1.10 -12.60
C LYS A 13 13.24 0.77 -13.58
N GLY A 14 12.17 0.15 -13.08
CA GLY A 14 10.99 -0.22 -13.88
C GLY A 14 10.02 0.94 -14.09
N ASN A 15 9.07 0.76 -15.02
CA ASN A 15 8.08 1.78 -15.38
C ASN A 15 7.26 2.29 -14.18
N THR A 16 6.84 1.42 -13.27
CA THR A 16 6.10 1.87 -12.07
C THR A 16 6.96 2.62 -11.08
N GLN A 17 8.27 2.31 -11.00
CA GLN A 17 9.20 3.10 -10.20
C GLN A 17 9.33 4.51 -10.78
N PHE A 18 9.45 4.62 -12.11
CA PHE A 18 9.50 5.92 -12.80
C PHE A 18 8.22 6.74 -12.59
N LEU A 19 7.04 6.12 -12.71
CA LEU A 19 5.77 6.79 -12.43
C LEU A 19 5.69 7.28 -10.98
N LEU A 20 6.07 6.43 -10.02
CA LEU A 20 6.04 6.80 -8.62
C LEU A 20 7.02 7.92 -8.28
N SER A 21 8.27 7.83 -8.76
CA SER A 21 9.28 8.86 -8.49
C SER A 21 8.85 10.21 -9.06
N THR A 22 8.28 10.22 -10.28
CA THR A 22 7.77 11.44 -10.91
C THR A 22 6.62 12.04 -10.11
N PHE A 23 5.67 11.21 -9.66
CA PHE A 23 4.55 11.66 -8.83
C PHE A 23 5.03 12.30 -7.52
N LEU A 24 5.93 11.61 -6.81
CA LEU A 24 6.41 12.05 -5.51
C LEU A 24 7.28 13.31 -5.63
N GLN A 25 8.17 13.37 -6.63
CA GLN A 25 8.99 14.56 -6.89
C GLN A 25 8.12 15.81 -7.11
N ALA A 26 7.09 15.70 -7.96
CA ALA A 26 6.17 16.82 -8.20
C ALA A 26 5.39 17.24 -6.93
N ALA A 27 5.14 16.31 -6.01
CA ALA A 27 4.53 16.62 -4.72
C ALA A 27 5.52 17.27 -3.74
N GLU A 28 6.78 16.83 -3.72
CA GLU A 28 7.85 17.45 -2.94
C GLU A 28 8.09 18.90 -3.35
N GLU A 29 8.10 19.18 -4.66
CA GLU A 29 8.21 20.54 -5.21
C GLU A 29 7.05 21.46 -4.76
N LYS A 30 5.93 20.89 -4.33
CA LYS A 30 4.77 21.59 -3.75
C LYS A 30 4.77 21.62 -2.22
N GLY A 31 5.85 21.17 -1.58
CA GLY A 31 6.04 21.20 -0.13
C GLY A 31 5.52 19.97 0.63
N ALA A 32 5.14 18.89 -0.05
CA ALA A 32 4.82 17.64 0.63
C ALA A 32 6.09 16.93 1.13
N VAL A 33 6.01 16.26 2.29
CA VAL A 33 7.06 15.33 2.71
C VAL A 33 6.74 13.98 2.08
N THR A 34 7.70 13.38 1.36
CA THR A 34 7.48 12.06 0.78
C THR A 34 8.41 10.98 1.34
N ARG A 35 7.91 9.75 1.32
CA ARG A 35 8.64 8.53 1.65
C ARG A 35 8.27 7.45 0.65
N THR A 36 9.23 6.66 0.23
CA THR A 36 9.01 5.49 -0.63
C THR A 36 9.43 4.22 0.09
N ILE A 37 8.59 3.20 0.07
CA ILE A 37 8.93 1.84 0.47
C ILE A 37 9.08 0.99 -0.79
N GLN A 38 10.28 0.45 -1.01
CA GLN A 38 10.53 -0.57 -2.02
C GLN A 38 10.02 -1.92 -1.47
N VAL A 39 8.73 -2.21 -1.63
CA VAL A 39 8.05 -3.33 -0.96
C VAL A 39 8.67 -4.67 -1.34
N ALA A 40 9.14 -4.81 -2.58
CA ALA A 40 9.81 -6.03 -3.05
C ALA A 40 11.18 -6.29 -2.38
N GLU A 41 11.76 -5.30 -1.71
CA GLU A 41 13.03 -5.40 -0.98
C GLU A 41 12.82 -5.54 0.54
N ARG A 42 11.57 -5.56 1.01
CA ARG A 42 11.23 -5.68 2.43
C ARG A 42 10.89 -7.12 2.81
N ASN A 43 11.19 -7.48 4.05
CA ASN A 43 10.72 -8.70 4.66
C ASN A 43 9.28 -8.50 5.13
N VAL A 44 8.31 -8.75 4.24
CA VAL A 44 6.88 -8.74 4.57
C VAL A 44 6.35 -10.16 4.43
N LEU A 45 6.01 -10.77 5.56
CA LEU A 45 5.39 -12.08 5.58
C LEU A 45 3.90 -11.95 5.23
N PRO A 46 3.33 -12.93 4.51
CA PRO A 46 1.90 -12.92 4.20
C PRO A 46 1.06 -13.00 5.48
N CYS A 47 -0.18 -12.55 5.40
CA CYS A 47 -1.14 -12.75 6.48
C CYS A 47 -1.30 -14.25 6.78
N LYS A 48 -1.27 -14.62 8.06
CA LYS A 48 -1.40 -16.01 8.54
C LYS A 48 -2.72 -16.30 9.24
N GLU A 49 -3.70 -15.39 9.10
CA GLU A 49 -5.03 -15.51 9.72
C GLU A 49 -4.99 -15.76 11.24
N TYR A 50 -4.02 -15.18 11.93
CA TYR A 50 -3.94 -15.29 13.39
C TYR A 50 -5.11 -14.60 14.12
N VAL A 51 -5.87 -13.77 13.42
CA VAL A 51 -7.04 -12.99 13.90
C VAL A 51 -6.79 -12.15 15.17
N VAL A 52 -5.54 -12.01 15.62
CA VAL A 52 -5.14 -11.20 16.77
C VAL A 52 -5.50 -9.73 16.55
N CYS A 53 -5.43 -9.24 15.30
CA CYS A 53 -5.79 -7.88 14.95
C CYS A 53 -7.26 -7.55 15.23
N GLU A 54 -8.17 -8.53 15.19
CA GLU A 54 -9.58 -8.32 15.53
C GLU A 54 -9.79 -7.96 17.00
N ARG A 55 -8.90 -8.43 17.89
CA ARG A 55 -9.01 -8.22 19.34
C ARG A 55 -8.10 -7.09 19.82
N LYS A 56 -6.88 -7.01 19.27
CA LYS A 56 -5.83 -6.09 19.74
C LYS A 56 -5.59 -4.89 18.81
N GLY A 57 -6.06 -4.95 17.57
CA GLY A 57 -5.83 -3.89 16.58
C GLY A 57 -4.37 -3.77 16.13
N THR A 58 -3.59 -4.83 16.33
CA THR A 58 -2.18 -4.97 15.96
C THR A 58 -1.94 -6.39 15.42
N CYS A 59 -0.85 -6.60 14.69
CA CYS A 59 -0.48 -7.91 14.19
C CYS A 59 0.79 -8.43 14.90
N PRO A 60 0.84 -9.71 15.33
CA PRO A 60 1.95 -10.22 16.14
C PRO A 60 3.13 -10.76 15.32
N ILE A 61 3.04 -10.77 13.99
CA ILE A 61 4.16 -11.21 13.14
C ILE A 61 5.23 -10.11 13.18
N ASP A 62 6.43 -10.50 13.59
CA ASP A 62 7.62 -9.67 13.65
C ASP A 62 8.32 -9.64 12.27
N ASP A 63 8.09 -8.56 11.54
CA ASP A 63 8.59 -8.32 10.20
C ASP A 63 8.58 -6.81 9.91
N ASP A 64 8.93 -6.39 8.68
CA ASP A 64 9.00 -4.97 8.32
C ASP A 64 7.63 -4.27 8.39
N MET A 65 6.51 -5.01 8.41
CA MET A 65 5.21 -4.40 8.67
C MET A 65 5.15 -3.83 10.08
N ALA A 66 5.58 -4.63 11.06
CA ALA A 66 5.53 -4.29 12.48
C ALA A 66 6.52 -3.18 12.85
N SER A 67 7.73 -3.24 12.30
CA SER A 67 8.82 -2.32 12.66
C SER A 67 8.69 -0.93 12.01
N GLU A 68 8.16 -0.83 10.80
CA GLU A 68 8.19 0.43 10.02
C GLU A 68 6.85 0.74 9.32
N ILE A 69 6.33 -0.20 8.52
CA ILE A 69 5.32 0.11 7.50
C ILE A 69 3.97 0.50 8.12
N TYR A 70 3.51 -0.17 9.18
CA TYR A 70 2.24 0.21 9.84
C TYR A 70 2.28 1.64 10.38
N GLY A 71 3.43 2.06 10.92
CA GLY A 71 3.61 3.42 11.43
C GLY A 71 3.49 4.46 10.32
N LEU A 72 4.20 4.24 9.20
CA LEU A 72 4.14 5.11 8.03
C LEU A 72 2.73 5.17 7.42
N LEU A 73 2.05 4.02 7.27
CA LEU A 73 0.68 3.98 6.74
C LEU A 73 -0.30 4.78 7.60
N ARG A 74 -0.17 4.71 8.94
CA ARG A 74 -1.03 5.51 9.84
C ARG A 74 -0.77 7.00 9.74
N GLN A 75 0.49 7.40 9.58
CA GLN A 75 0.90 8.82 9.52
C GLN A 75 0.66 9.46 8.14
N ALA A 76 0.61 8.66 7.08
CA ALA A 76 0.44 9.16 5.73
C ALA A 76 -0.97 9.72 5.51
N GLU A 77 -1.06 10.96 5.04
CA GLU A 77 -2.31 11.56 4.55
C GLU A 77 -2.62 11.08 3.13
N VAL A 78 -1.59 10.76 2.35
CA VAL A 78 -1.74 10.21 0.99
C VAL A 78 -0.94 8.92 0.88
N VAL A 79 -1.56 7.87 0.35
CA VAL A 79 -0.89 6.61 0.00
C VAL A 79 -0.95 6.41 -1.50
N VAL A 80 0.20 6.17 -2.12
CA VAL A 80 0.32 5.92 -3.56
C VAL A 80 0.80 4.49 -3.77
N LEU A 81 -0.05 3.64 -4.34
CA LEU A 81 0.31 2.28 -4.75
C LEU A 81 0.88 2.32 -6.17
N ALA A 82 2.12 1.85 -6.36
CA ALA A 82 2.73 1.73 -7.67
C ALA A 82 3.08 0.27 -7.98
N THR A 83 2.36 -0.37 -8.89
CA THR A 83 2.54 -1.81 -9.19
C THR A 83 2.38 -2.13 -10.67
N PRO A 84 3.19 -3.03 -11.24
CA PRO A 84 2.88 -3.63 -12.52
C PRO A 84 1.71 -4.61 -12.37
N ILE A 85 1.03 -4.91 -13.47
CA ILE A 85 0.05 -6.00 -13.54
C ILE A 85 0.77 -7.34 -13.65
N PHE A 86 0.68 -8.15 -12.59
CA PHE A 86 1.06 -9.56 -12.57
C PHE A 86 -0.24 -10.37 -12.48
N PHE A 87 -0.56 -11.13 -13.54
CA PHE A 87 -1.80 -11.92 -13.63
C PHE A 87 -3.07 -11.14 -13.22
N TYR A 88 -3.33 -10.00 -13.87
CA TYR A 88 -4.52 -9.16 -13.64
C TYR A 88 -4.62 -8.51 -12.24
N ASN A 89 -3.54 -8.54 -11.45
CA ASN A 89 -3.50 -7.86 -10.15
C ASN A 89 -2.10 -7.28 -9.85
N MET A 90 -1.91 -6.76 -8.64
CA MET A 90 -0.62 -6.31 -8.12
C MET A 90 0.37 -7.47 -7.94
N THR A 91 1.63 -7.15 -7.70
CA THR A 91 2.64 -8.17 -7.37
C THR A 91 2.33 -8.87 -6.05
N SER A 92 2.78 -10.12 -5.89
CA SER A 92 2.55 -10.89 -4.67
C SER A 92 3.19 -10.24 -3.43
N GLN A 93 4.33 -9.58 -3.60
CA GLN A 93 5.01 -8.82 -2.55
C GLN A 93 4.15 -7.66 -2.05
N LEU A 94 3.59 -6.87 -2.97
CA LEU A 94 2.68 -5.78 -2.58
C LEU A 94 1.37 -6.33 -1.99
N LYS A 95 0.86 -7.45 -2.53
CA LYS A 95 -0.35 -8.09 -2.04
C LYS A 95 -0.19 -8.58 -0.60
N ALA A 96 0.97 -9.12 -0.22
CA ALA A 96 1.25 -9.52 1.16
C ALA A 96 1.10 -8.34 2.13
N LEU A 97 1.64 -7.17 1.79
CA LEU A 97 1.47 -5.93 2.56
C LEU A 97 -0.01 -5.50 2.64
N VAL A 98 -0.70 -5.50 1.50
CA VAL A 98 -2.13 -5.13 1.42
C VAL A 98 -2.98 -6.07 2.27
N ASP A 99 -2.73 -7.37 2.26
CA ASP A 99 -3.47 -8.35 3.07
C ASP A 99 -3.22 -8.16 4.57
N ARG A 100 -2.00 -7.78 4.94
CA ARG A 100 -1.64 -7.45 6.33
C ARG A 100 -2.34 -6.16 6.83
N CYS A 101 -2.85 -5.32 5.92
CA CYS A 101 -3.68 -4.16 6.26
C CYS A 101 -5.10 -4.52 6.75
N GLN A 102 -5.45 -5.81 6.81
CA GLN A 102 -6.58 -6.30 7.62
C GLN A 102 -6.55 -5.76 9.06
N THR A 103 -5.35 -5.46 9.58
CA THR A 103 -5.17 -4.76 10.85
C THR A 103 -5.92 -3.42 10.91
N PHE A 104 -5.89 -2.61 9.85
CA PHE A 104 -6.61 -1.32 9.81
C PHE A 104 -8.11 -1.51 9.66
N TRP A 105 -8.54 -2.51 8.88
CA TRP A 105 -9.95 -2.89 8.80
C TRP A 105 -10.50 -3.27 10.18
N ALA A 106 -9.80 -4.15 10.91
CA ALA A 106 -10.19 -4.57 12.25
C ALA A 106 -10.26 -3.40 13.23
N ARG A 107 -9.25 -2.51 13.21
CA ARG A 107 -9.25 -1.29 14.04
C ARG A 107 -10.48 -0.43 13.78
N LYS A 108 -10.87 -0.25 12.52
CA LYS A 108 -12.01 0.58 12.12
C LYS A 108 -13.36 -0.07 12.44
N TYR A 109 -13.57 -1.31 12.00
CA TYR A 109 -14.90 -1.93 11.98
C TYR A 109 -15.17 -2.83 13.20
N ARG A 110 -14.15 -3.50 13.74
CA ARG A 110 -14.31 -4.39 14.91
C ARG A 110 -14.11 -3.64 16.22
N LEU A 111 -13.03 -2.87 16.30
CA LEU A 111 -12.64 -2.14 17.51
C LEU A 111 -13.16 -0.71 17.56
N LYS A 112 -13.75 -0.20 16.47
CA LYS A 112 -14.33 1.14 16.37
C LYS A 112 -13.35 2.26 16.77
N LEU A 113 -12.05 2.07 16.50
CA LEU A 113 -11.03 3.07 16.77
C LEU A 113 -11.10 4.19 15.72
N ALA A 114 -11.00 5.43 16.17
CA ALA A 114 -10.94 6.59 15.28
C ALA A 114 -9.60 6.65 14.53
N ASP A 115 -9.65 6.88 13.22
CA ASP A 115 -8.49 7.30 12.42
C ASP A 115 -8.52 8.85 12.36
N PRO A 116 -7.54 9.55 12.95
CA PRO A 116 -7.50 11.01 12.93
C PRO A 116 -7.40 11.58 11.51
N LEU A 117 -6.89 10.81 10.54
CA LEU A 117 -6.75 11.24 9.15
C LEU A 117 -7.95 10.84 8.28
N LYS A 118 -9.01 10.25 8.85
CA LYS A 118 -10.17 9.74 8.09
C LYS A 118 -10.77 10.75 7.10
N ALA A 119 -10.82 12.03 7.48
CA ALA A 119 -11.43 13.08 6.67
C ALA A 119 -10.54 13.56 5.51
N THR A 120 -9.23 13.40 5.63
CA THR A 120 -8.24 13.94 4.68
C THR A 120 -7.50 12.86 3.89
N ARG A 121 -7.58 11.59 4.31
CA ARG A 121 -6.84 10.48 3.71
C ARG A 121 -7.21 10.29 2.23
N ARG A 122 -6.21 10.17 1.36
CA ARG A 122 -6.38 9.90 -0.08
C ARG A 122 -5.52 8.73 -0.55
N GLY A 123 -6.02 8.04 -1.57
CA GLY A 123 -5.34 6.95 -2.25
C GLY A 123 -5.14 7.21 -3.73
N PHE A 124 -3.98 6.85 -4.26
CA PHE A 124 -3.70 6.88 -5.71
C PHE A 124 -3.10 5.55 -6.17
N LEU A 125 -3.52 5.10 -7.35
CA LEU A 125 -2.98 3.91 -8.00
C LEU A 125 -2.23 4.30 -9.28
N LEU A 126 -0.96 3.90 -9.36
CA LEU A 126 -0.11 4.01 -10.53
C LEU A 126 0.21 2.59 -11.03
N SER A 127 -0.33 2.21 -12.18
CA SER A 127 -0.19 0.85 -12.69
C SER A 127 0.17 0.82 -14.17
N VAL A 128 0.95 -0.20 -14.55
CA VAL A 128 1.36 -0.46 -15.93
C VAL A 128 1.14 -1.93 -16.24
N ALA A 129 0.79 -2.24 -17.48
CA ALA A 129 0.61 -3.61 -17.95
C ALA A 129 1.33 -3.81 -19.29
N ALA A 130 1.78 -5.04 -19.55
CA ALA A 130 2.49 -5.38 -20.78
C ALA A 130 1.55 -5.65 -21.96
N THR A 131 0.29 -5.96 -21.69
CA THR A 131 -0.71 -6.34 -22.69
C THR A 131 -1.82 -5.30 -22.80
N ARG A 132 -2.74 -5.52 -23.73
CA ARG A 132 -3.95 -4.73 -23.90
C ARG A 132 -5.15 -5.64 -23.67
N GLY A 133 -6.14 -5.17 -22.93
CA GLY A 133 -7.36 -5.91 -22.64
C GLY A 133 -8.35 -5.01 -21.93
N LYS A 134 -9.64 -5.15 -22.25
CA LYS A 134 -10.70 -4.28 -21.69
C LYS A 134 -10.79 -4.39 -20.17
N THR A 135 -10.49 -5.57 -19.62
CA THR A 135 -10.64 -5.91 -18.20
C THR A 135 -9.28 -6.04 -17.48
N LEU A 136 -8.20 -5.60 -18.12
CA LEU A 136 -6.82 -5.85 -17.67
C LEU A 136 -6.52 -5.31 -16.26
N PHE A 137 -7.23 -4.26 -15.86
CA PHE A 137 -7.04 -3.60 -14.57
C PHE A 137 -8.17 -3.89 -13.57
N ASP A 138 -9.23 -4.60 -13.95
CA ASP A 138 -10.44 -4.72 -13.12
C ASP A 138 -10.15 -5.40 -11.77
N GLY A 139 -9.35 -6.47 -11.78
CA GLY A 139 -8.94 -7.17 -10.56
C GLY A 139 -8.11 -6.28 -9.62
N LEU A 140 -7.18 -5.51 -10.19
CA LEU A 140 -6.38 -4.53 -9.45
C LEU A 140 -7.26 -3.38 -8.91
N GLN A 141 -8.16 -2.83 -9.72
CA GLN A 141 -9.05 -1.74 -9.31
C GLN A 141 -9.96 -2.17 -8.16
N LEU A 142 -10.53 -3.37 -8.24
CA LEU A 142 -11.34 -3.91 -7.15
C LEU A 142 -10.52 -4.04 -5.87
N THR A 143 -9.34 -4.66 -5.94
CA THR A 143 -8.47 -4.86 -4.78
C THR A 143 -8.07 -3.53 -4.14
N THR A 144 -7.68 -2.55 -4.95
CA THR A 144 -7.21 -1.24 -4.46
C THR A 144 -8.34 -0.36 -3.91
N LYS A 145 -9.57 -0.50 -4.42
CA LYS A 145 -10.75 0.18 -3.87
C LYS A 145 -11.06 -0.25 -2.43
N TYR A 146 -10.77 -1.50 -2.06
CA TYR A 146 -10.94 -1.99 -0.69
C TYR A 146 -9.74 -1.68 0.22
N PHE A 147 -8.57 -1.44 -0.37
CA PHE A 147 -7.37 -1.07 0.36
C PHE A 147 -7.39 0.39 0.86
N PHE A 148 -7.84 1.33 0.03
CA PHE A 148 -7.95 2.75 0.38
C PHE A 148 -9.17 3.04 1.26
#